data_AF-L7L6K1-F1
#
_entry.id   AF-L7L6K1-F1
#
_cell.length_a   1.000
_cell.length_b   1.000
_cell.length_c   1.000
_cell.angle_alpha   90.00
_cell.angle_beta   90.00
_cell.angle_gamma   90.00
#
_symmetry.space_group_name_H-M   'P 1'
#
loop_
_entity.id
_entity.type
_entity.pdbx_description
1 polymer ?
#
loop_
_entity_poly.entity_id
_entity_poly.type
_entity_poly.pdbx_seq_one_letter_code
_entity_poly.pdbx_strand_id
1 'polypeptide(L)'
;MRGGGNPFNMWGDYANPAWVRHDPVVNAGKLRGKTIFLSAGSGLPGPIDGGPLEILGGMFGGNFVEAYSLACTRAMSHRLHSLGIAHRFQTRSDGTHSWGLFSADMRASWPMIARAIGAR
;
A
#
# COMPACT_ATOMS: atom_id res chain seq x y z
N MET A 1 -11.02 -11.85 13.59
CA MET A 1 -9.90 -10.91 13.32
C MET A 1 -8.86 -11.11 14.41
N ARG A 2 -7.58 -11.31 14.07
CA ARG A 2 -6.51 -11.30 15.10
C ARG A 2 -6.52 -9.93 15.79
N GLY A 3 -6.39 -9.90 17.11
CA GLY A 3 -6.31 -8.65 17.89
C GLY A 3 -7.63 -8.03 18.35
N GLY A 4 -8.79 -8.62 18.06
CA GLY A 4 -10.08 -8.19 18.65
C GLY A 4 -10.57 -6.79 18.25
N GLY A 5 -9.94 -6.15 17.26
CA GLY A 5 -10.33 -4.82 16.79
C GLY A 5 -11.73 -4.82 16.18
N ASN A 6 -12.53 -3.82 16.55
CA ASN A 6 -13.82 -3.54 15.94
C ASN A 6 -13.75 -2.18 15.22
N PRO A 7 -13.83 -2.12 13.88
CA PRO A 7 -13.79 -0.87 13.16
C PRO A 7 -14.95 0.08 13.50
N PHE A 8 -16.05 -0.43 14.04
CA PHE A 8 -17.18 0.40 14.48
C PHE A 8 -16.84 1.26 15.71
N ASN A 9 -15.85 0.85 16.52
CA ASN A 9 -15.35 1.71 17.60
C ASN A 9 -14.55 2.91 17.07
N MET A 10 -14.05 2.84 15.84
CA MET A 10 -13.22 3.87 15.21
C MET A 10 -14.05 4.83 14.35
N TRP A 11 -14.88 4.27 13.45
CA TRP A 11 -15.63 5.07 12.46
C TRP A 11 -17.14 4.88 12.53
N GLY A 12 -17.67 4.18 13.54
CA GLY A 12 -19.08 3.83 13.61
C GLY A 12 -19.49 2.80 12.55
N ASP A 13 -20.79 2.60 12.38
CA ASP A 13 -21.32 1.72 11.33
C ASP A 13 -20.90 2.19 9.92
N TYR A 14 -21.13 1.34 8.92
CA TYR A 14 -20.74 1.63 7.54
C TYR A 14 -21.50 2.79 6.89
N ALA A 15 -22.63 3.23 7.46
CA ALA A 15 -23.36 4.40 6.99
C ALA A 15 -22.76 5.71 7.53
N ASN A 16 -21.93 5.63 8.58
CA ASN A 16 -21.29 6.79 9.17
C ASN A 16 -20.37 7.49 8.16
N PRO A 17 -20.51 8.82 7.94
CA PRO A 17 -19.67 9.57 7.01
C PRO A 17 -18.17 9.56 7.34
N ALA A 18 -17.77 9.10 8.54
CA ALA A 18 -16.38 8.90 8.92
C ALA A 18 -15.63 8.01 7.93
N TRP A 19 -16.24 6.93 7.44
CA TRP A 19 -15.62 6.05 6.43
C TRP A 19 -15.19 6.83 5.20
N VAL A 20 -16.09 7.64 4.63
CA VAL A 20 -15.81 8.48 3.46
C VAL A 20 -14.77 9.55 3.76
N ARG A 21 -14.75 10.12 4.97
CA ARG A 21 -13.72 11.12 5.35
C ARG A 21 -12.31 10.53 5.40
N HIS A 22 -12.18 9.23 5.67
CA HIS A 22 -10.90 8.53 5.79
C HIS A 22 -10.53 7.66 4.57
N ASP A 23 -11.40 7.59 3.56
CA ASP A 23 -11.12 6.87 2.32
C ASP A 23 -10.16 7.68 1.40
N PRO A 24 -8.94 7.18 1.10
CA PRO A 24 -7.97 7.90 0.28
C PRO A 24 -8.35 7.97 -1.21
N VAL A 25 -9.12 7.00 -1.73
CA VAL A 25 -9.56 6.97 -3.13
C VAL A 25 -10.64 8.03 -3.36
N VAL A 26 -11.62 8.12 -2.46
CA VAL A 26 -12.65 9.18 -2.54
C VAL A 26 -12.00 10.56 -2.41
N ASN A 27 -11.04 10.70 -1.49
CA ASN A 27 -10.37 11.97 -1.20
C ASN A 27 -9.13 12.24 -2.07
N ALA A 28 -8.85 11.44 -3.10
CA ALA A 28 -7.60 11.49 -3.87
C ALA A 28 -7.27 12.88 -4.44
N GLY A 29 -8.29 13.70 -4.76
CA GLY A 29 -8.11 15.08 -5.23
C GLY A 29 -7.33 15.98 -4.25
N LYS A 30 -7.41 15.70 -2.95
CA LYS A 30 -6.69 16.42 -1.89
C LYS A 30 -5.17 16.17 -1.92
N LEU A 31 -4.70 15.19 -2.70
CA LEU A 31 -3.27 14.90 -2.85
C LEU A 31 -2.59 15.73 -3.96
N ARG A 32 -3.31 16.65 -4.62
CA ARG A 32 -2.72 17.53 -5.64
C ARG A 32 -1.52 18.31 -5.06
N GLY A 33 -0.43 18.36 -5.82
CA GLY A 33 0.81 19.02 -5.42
C GLY A 33 1.67 18.22 -4.43
N LYS A 34 1.32 16.97 -4.10
CA LYS A 34 2.15 16.08 -3.29
C LYS A 34 2.99 15.16 -4.17
N THR A 35 4.17 14.81 -3.67
CA THR A 35 4.99 13.71 -4.21
C THR A 35 4.41 12.39 -3.72
N ILE A 36 3.94 11.54 -4.63
CA ILE A 36 3.23 10.29 -4.30
C ILE A 36 3.97 9.08 -4.88
N PHE A 37 4.37 8.17 -3.99
CA PHE A 37 4.88 6.84 -4.34
C PHE A 37 3.89 5.79 -3.83
N LEU A 38 3.44 4.92 -4.72
CA LEU A 38 2.59 3.77 -4.43
C LEU A 38 3.37 2.51 -4.75
N SER A 39 3.27 1.47 -3.92
CA SER A 39 3.79 0.15 -4.24
C SER A 39 2.91 -0.95 -3.68
N ALA A 40 2.98 -2.11 -4.32
CA ALA A 40 2.39 -3.36 -3.85
C ALA A 40 3.05 -4.54 -4.59
N GLY A 41 3.26 -5.64 -3.87
CA GLY A 41 3.69 -6.93 -4.42
C GLY A 41 2.54 -7.68 -5.07
N SER A 42 2.86 -8.77 -5.77
CA SER A 42 1.84 -9.61 -6.43
C SER A 42 1.08 -10.54 -5.47
N GLY A 43 1.61 -10.74 -4.25
CA GLY A 43 1.18 -11.78 -3.33
C GLY A 43 1.82 -13.15 -3.62
N LEU A 44 2.57 -13.29 -4.71
CA LEU A 44 3.37 -14.50 -4.98
C LEU A 44 4.67 -14.42 -4.19
N PRO A 45 4.99 -15.41 -3.35
CA PRO A 45 6.27 -15.42 -2.63
C PRO A 45 7.46 -15.44 -3.57
N GLY A 46 8.51 -14.71 -3.21
CA GLY A 46 9.75 -14.68 -3.96
C GLY A 46 10.97 -14.31 -3.11
N PRO A 47 12.16 -14.21 -3.72
CA PRO A 47 13.40 -13.91 -2.99
C PRO A 47 13.35 -12.59 -2.19
N ILE A 48 12.47 -11.66 -2.58
CA ILE A 48 12.28 -10.39 -1.86
C ILE A 48 11.69 -10.58 -0.46
N ASP A 49 11.00 -11.69 -0.19
CA ASP A 49 10.34 -11.97 1.08
C ASP A 49 11.30 -12.47 2.17
N GLY A 50 12.54 -12.81 1.80
CA GLY A 50 13.57 -13.29 2.71
C GLY A 50 13.94 -14.76 2.48
N GLY A 51 14.35 -15.43 3.55
CA GLY A 51 14.72 -16.84 3.50
C GLY A 51 13.52 -17.79 3.45
N PRO A 52 13.77 -19.10 3.37
CA PRO A 52 12.71 -20.11 3.29
C PRO A 52 11.69 -20.05 4.44
N LEU A 53 12.14 -19.72 5.66
CA LEU A 53 11.25 -19.62 6.83
C LEU A 53 10.33 -18.40 6.75
N GLU A 54 10.85 -17.25 6.30
CA GLU A 54 10.07 -16.03 6.10
C GLU A 54 9.05 -16.20 4.99
N ILE A 55 9.45 -16.84 3.88
CA ILE A 55 8.56 -17.19 2.77
C ILE A 55 7.41 -18.09 3.26
N LEU A 56 7.72 -19.15 4.03
CA LEU A 56 6.70 -20.02 4.61
C LEU A 56 5.78 -19.26 5.58
N GLY A 57 6.32 -18.36 6.40
CA GLY A 57 5.55 -17.48 7.27
C GLY A 57 4.57 -16.59 6.50
N GLY A 58 5.01 -16.02 5.37
CA GLY A 58 4.20 -15.18 4.48
C GLY A 58 3.04 -15.92 3.81
N MET A 59 3.15 -17.24 3.63
CA MET A 59 2.06 -18.06 3.08
C MET A 59 0.86 -18.20 4.04
N PHE A 60 1.00 -17.91 5.33
CA PHE A 60 -0.10 -17.94 6.31
C PHE A 60 -0.94 -16.64 6.30
N GLY A 61 -1.28 -16.15 5.10
CA GLY A 61 -2.19 -15.03 4.88
C GLY A 61 -1.53 -13.76 4.34
N GLY A 62 -0.21 -13.61 4.45
CA GLY A 62 0.51 -12.45 3.91
C GLY A 62 0.39 -12.35 2.38
N ASN A 63 0.39 -13.48 1.69
CA ASN A 63 0.09 -13.58 0.26
C ASN A 63 -1.29 -12.98 -0.11
N PHE A 64 -2.35 -13.35 0.62
CA PHE A 64 -3.71 -12.89 0.35
C PHE A 64 -3.89 -11.41 0.67
N VAL A 65 -3.34 -10.96 1.81
CA VAL A 65 -3.37 -9.54 2.20
C VAL A 65 -2.67 -8.67 1.16
N GLU A 66 -1.53 -9.13 0.64
CA GLU A 66 -0.78 -8.39 -0.36
C GLU A 66 -1.51 -8.35 -1.71
N ALA A 67 -2.08 -9.47 -2.16
CA ALA A 67 -2.86 -9.50 -3.40
C ALA A 67 -4.08 -8.56 -3.35
N TYR A 68 -4.77 -8.48 -2.20
CA TYR A 68 -5.86 -7.54 -2.00
C TYR A 68 -5.36 -6.09 -1.95
N SER A 69 -4.24 -5.84 -1.26
CA SER A 69 -3.58 -4.53 -1.22
C SER A 69 -3.20 -4.07 -2.63
N LEU A 70 -2.68 -4.95 -3.49
CA LEU A 70 -2.38 -4.63 -4.88
C LEU A 70 -3.60 -4.18 -5.67
N ALA A 71 -4.76 -4.83 -5.48
CA ALA A 71 -6.00 -4.42 -6.12
C ALA A 71 -6.42 -2.99 -5.67
N CYS A 72 -6.36 -2.72 -4.37
CA CYS A 72 -6.65 -1.39 -3.80
C CYS A 72 -5.66 -0.33 -4.29
N THR A 73 -4.36 -0.63 -4.33
CA THR A 73 -3.31 0.29 -4.80
C THR A 73 -3.46 0.59 -6.28
N ARG A 74 -3.84 -0.41 -7.11
CA ARG A 74 -4.21 -0.19 -8.51
C ARG A 74 -5.40 0.74 -8.65
N ALA A 75 -6.47 0.53 -7.88
CA ALA A 75 -7.64 1.41 -7.89
C ALA A 75 -7.26 2.87 -7.53
N MET A 76 -6.39 3.05 -6.53
CA MET A 76 -5.87 4.37 -6.16
C MET A 76 -5.03 5.00 -7.29
N SER A 77 -4.15 4.22 -7.93
CA SER A 77 -3.35 4.68 -9.08
C SER A 77 -4.24 5.13 -10.24
N HIS A 78 -5.26 4.34 -10.59
CA HIS A 78 -6.27 4.71 -11.60
C HIS A 78 -7.01 5.99 -11.22
N ARG A 79 -7.39 6.15 -9.95
CA ARG A 79 -8.06 7.36 -9.48
C ARG A 79 -7.17 8.59 -9.60
N LEU A 80 -5.91 8.53 -9.16
CA LEU A 80 -4.95 9.63 -9.31
C LEU A 80 -4.72 9.99 -10.78
N HIS A 81 -4.59 8.98 -11.65
CA HIS A 81 -4.48 9.16 -13.08
C HIS A 81 -5.70 9.90 -13.67
N SER A 82 -6.92 9.49 -13.30
CA SER A 82 -8.16 10.14 -13.76
C SER A 82 -8.27 11.63 -13.35
N LEU A 83 -7.57 12.03 -12.28
CA LEU A 83 -7.54 13.41 -11.77
C LEU A 83 -6.35 14.22 -12.29
N GLY A 84 -5.51 13.63 -13.14
CA GLY A 84 -4.28 14.25 -13.64
C GLY A 84 -3.26 14.52 -12.54
N ILE A 85 -3.19 13.68 -11.50
CA ILE A 85 -2.23 13.80 -10.39
C ILE A 85 -1.06 12.86 -10.64
N ALA A 86 0.12 13.44 -10.85
CA ALA A 86 1.35 12.69 -11.07
C ALA A 86 1.72 11.86 -9.83
N HIS A 87 2.05 10.60 -10.05
CA HIS A 87 2.47 9.66 -9.02
C HIS A 87 3.35 8.57 -9.64
N ARG A 88 4.16 7.90 -8.82
CA ARG A 88 4.87 6.69 -9.22
C ARG A 88 4.15 5.49 -8.63
N PHE A 89 3.81 4.51 -9.47
CA PHE A 89 3.30 3.22 -9.02
C PHE A 89 4.32 2.12 -9.32
N GLN A 90 4.93 1.56 -8.27
CA GLN A 90 5.90 0.48 -8.32
C GLN A 90 5.19 -0.86 -8.12
N THR A 91 5.00 -1.61 -9.20
CA THR A 91 4.54 -3.00 -9.13
C THR A 91 5.73 -3.95 -9.10
N ARG A 92 5.54 -5.11 -8.48
CA ARG A 92 6.53 -6.20 -8.45
C ARG A 92 5.85 -7.51 -8.89
N SER A 93 6.59 -8.37 -9.58
CA SER A 93 6.10 -9.68 -10.01
C SER A 93 6.00 -10.68 -8.86
N ASP A 94 6.75 -10.43 -7.79
CA ASP A 94 6.82 -11.19 -6.55
C ASP A 94 6.69 -10.27 -5.32
N GLY A 95 6.56 -10.88 -4.15
CA GLY A 95 6.43 -10.21 -2.85
C GLY A 95 5.08 -10.50 -2.18
N THR A 96 5.16 -10.88 -0.92
CA THR A 96 4.04 -11.02 0.03
C THR A 96 4.05 -9.88 1.04
N HIS A 97 3.08 -9.87 1.95
CA HIS A 97 3.00 -8.88 3.04
C HIS A 97 4.11 -9.11 4.09
N SER A 98 5.35 -8.84 3.71
CA SER A 98 6.57 -9.20 4.41
C SER A 98 7.47 -7.98 4.65
N TRP A 99 8.34 -8.08 5.65
CA TRP A 99 9.33 -7.04 5.92
C TRP A 99 10.35 -6.88 4.79
N GLY A 100 10.67 -7.95 4.08
CA GLY A 100 11.56 -7.90 2.93
C GLY A 100 11.01 -7.01 1.81
N LEU A 101 9.73 -7.19 1.47
CA LEU A 101 9.03 -6.33 0.51
C LEU A 101 9.00 -4.87 0.98
N PHE A 102 8.56 -4.61 2.22
CA PHE A 102 8.48 -3.24 2.75
C PHE A 102 9.83 -2.52 2.78
N SER A 103 10.89 -3.24 3.17
CA SER A 103 12.25 -2.71 3.21
C SER A 103 12.77 -2.35 1.81
N ALA A 104 12.47 -3.19 0.81
CA ALA A 104 12.84 -2.94 -0.57
C ALA A 104 12.09 -1.75 -1.18
N ASP A 105 10.79 -1.63 -0.93
CA ASP A 105 9.98 -0.51 -1.42
C ASP A 105 10.33 0.81 -0.72
N MET A 106 10.67 0.78 0.57
CA MET A 106 11.18 1.95 1.27
C MET A 106 12.46 2.48 0.60
N ARG A 107 13.43 1.60 0.32
CA ARG A 107 14.66 1.97 -0.42
C ARG A 107 14.36 2.50 -1.82
N ALA A 108 13.43 1.88 -2.54
CA ALA A 108 13.05 2.31 -3.89
C ALA A 108 12.36 3.69 -3.90
N SER A 109 11.60 3.99 -2.86
CA SER A 109 10.88 5.27 -2.71
C SER A 109 11.80 6.41 -2.27
N TRP A 110 12.89 6.10 -1.56
CA TRP A 110 13.73 7.09 -0.88
C TRP A 110 14.26 8.21 -1.80
N PRO A 111 14.81 7.97 -3.00
CA PRO A 111 15.29 9.06 -3.85
C PRO A 111 14.21 10.07 -4.21
N MET A 112 12.96 9.62 -4.35
CA MET A 112 11.81 10.49 -4.65
C MET A 112 11.39 11.29 -3.41
N ILE A 113 11.35 10.65 -2.24
CA ILE A 113 11.01 11.28 -0.96
C ILE A 113 12.09 12.31 -0.57
N ALA A 114 13.36 11.93 -0.61
CA ALA A 114 14.49 12.79 -0.24
C ALA A 114 14.49 14.10 -1.04
N ARG A 115 14.30 14.03 -2.36
CA ARG A 115 14.17 15.23 -3.20
C ARG A 115 12.96 16.09 -2.84
N ALA A 116 11.82 15.48 -2.51
CA ALA A 116 10.60 16.20 -2.18
C ALA A 116 10.70 16.96 -0.86
N ILE A 117 11.50 16.47 0.09
CA ILE A 117 11.70 17.11 1.40
C ILE A 117 13.02 17.89 1.51
N GLY A 118 13.82 17.94 0.44
CA GLY A 118 15.11 18.65 0.42
C GLY A 118 16.25 17.94 1.17
N ALA A 119 16.10 16.65 1.48
CA ALA A 119 17.18 15.84 2.05
C ALA A 119 18.23 15.50 0.97
N ARG A 120 19.51 15.58 1.32
CA ARG A 120 20.66 15.27 0.46
C ARG A 120 21.46 14.13 1.06
#